data_AF-A0A9P6BDI0-F1
#
_entry.id   AF-A0A9P6BDI0-F1
#
_cell.length_a   1.000
_cell.length_b   1.000
_cell.length_c   1.000
_cell.angle_alpha   90.00
_cell.angle_beta   90.00
_cell.angle_gamma   90.00
#
_symmetry.space_group_name_H-M   'P 1'
#
loop_
_entity.id
_entity.type
_entity.pdbx_description
1 polymer ?
#
loop_
_entity_poly.entity_id
_entity_poly.type
_entity_poly.pdbx_seq_one_letter_code
_entity_poly.pdbx_strand_id
1 'polypeptide(L)'
;MAASQPEGRLTRRLDLPALSDPPKARQARSLSRPRSTSSTDQGNNFFCETCNGHQRVVYQLLSNYIPDEEDESYQAYYDNADTYKRQVEERYPLACKQCLGKVHEQLAQQNYQIKSSLLNATLSKSRGIRIYPTRKYPTVGAYNSVKC
;
A
#
# COMPACT_ATOMS: atom_id res chain seq x y z
N MET A 1 -45.47 19.09 35.94
CA MET A 1 -44.26 18.51 36.57
C MET A 1 -44.40 17.00 36.51
N ALA A 2 -43.33 16.29 36.09
CA ALA A 2 -43.26 14.85 35.78
C ALA A 2 -44.02 14.42 34.50
N ALA A 3 -43.60 13.44 33.70
CA ALA A 3 -42.33 12.76 33.46
C ALA A 3 -42.51 11.91 32.17
N SER A 4 -41.40 11.53 31.53
CA SER A 4 -41.22 10.24 30.82
C SER A 4 -41.86 10.01 29.44
N GLN A 5 -41.03 10.17 28.40
CA GLN A 5 -40.81 9.09 27.42
C GLN A 5 -39.95 7.99 28.11
N PRO A 6 -39.99 6.69 27.75
CA PRO A 6 -39.59 6.21 26.41
C PRO A 6 -40.20 4.87 25.96
N GLU A 7 -40.02 4.52 24.68
CA GLU A 7 -39.80 3.15 24.14
C GLU A 7 -39.48 3.35 22.64
N GLY A 8 -38.28 3.05 22.15
CA GLY A 8 -38.13 1.84 21.34
C GLY A 8 -37.02 2.00 20.30
N ARG A 9 -35.93 1.29 20.55
CA ARG A 9 -34.61 1.26 19.90
C ARG A 9 -34.59 0.31 18.70
N LEU A 10 -34.01 0.70 17.56
CA LEU A 10 -33.17 -0.21 16.75
C LEU A 10 -32.34 0.52 15.67
N THR A 11 -31.11 0.88 15.99
CA THR A 11 -30.02 0.94 15.00
C THR A 11 -28.82 0.18 15.57
N ARG A 12 -28.55 -1.00 15.01
CA ARG A 12 -27.25 -1.67 15.16
C ARG A 12 -26.21 -0.81 14.45
N ARG A 13 -25.49 0.03 15.18
CA ARG A 13 -24.22 0.57 14.70
C ARG A 13 -23.21 -0.57 14.66
N LEU A 14 -22.56 -0.75 13.52
CA LEU A 14 -21.27 -1.43 13.44
C LEU A 14 -20.30 -0.59 14.27
N ASP A 15 -19.93 -1.09 15.45
CA ASP A 15 -18.85 -0.51 16.25
C ASP A 15 -17.53 -0.66 15.48
N LEU A 16 -17.18 0.38 14.71
CA LEU A 16 -15.79 0.64 14.38
C LEU A 16 -15.06 0.92 15.70
N PRO A 17 -13.93 0.25 15.99
CA PRO A 17 -13.20 0.52 17.23
C PRO A 17 -12.76 1.98 17.24
N ALA A 18 -13.27 2.72 18.22
CA ALA A 18 -12.90 4.09 18.49
C ALA A 18 -11.38 4.18 18.68
N LEU A 19 -10.71 4.94 17.82
CA LEU A 19 -9.36 5.42 18.07
C LEU A 19 -9.45 6.56 19.10
N SER A 20 -9.69 6.21 20.37
CA SER A 20 -9.60 7.16 21.48
C SER A 20 -8.27 6.97 22.19
N ASP A 21 -7.32 7.88 21.93
CA ASP A 21 -6.68 8.74 22.92
C ASP A 21 -5.50 9.49 22.26
N PRO A 22 -5.47 10.84 22.28
CA PRO A 22 -4.29 11.58 21.86
C PRO A 22 -3.15 11.30 22.86
N PRO A 23 -1.94 10.91 22.41
CA PRO A 23 -0.83 10.68 23.34
C PRO A 23 -0.47 12.01 24.02
N LYS A 24 -0.65 12.02 25.35
CA LYS A 24 -0.20 13.06 26.27
C LYS A 24 1.21 13.53 25.88
N ALA A 25 1.36 14.82 25.61
CA ALA A 25 2.57 15.44 25.10
C ALA A 25 3.82 15.00 25.88
N ARG A 26 4.57 14.05 25.32
CA ARG A 26 5.93 13.74 25.77
C ARG A 26 6.84 14.79 25.15
N GLN A 27 7.51 15.53 26.03
CA GLN A 27 8.57 16.49 25.72
C GLN A 27 9.44 15.98 24.56
N ALA A 28 9.61 16.83 23.55
CA ALA A 28 10.37 16.53 22.35
C ALA A 28 11.85 16.32 22.72
N ARG A 29 12.21 15.08 23.03
CA ARG A 29 13.59 14.63 22.81
C ARG A 29 13.76 14.65 21.30
N SER A 30 14.72 15.43 20.83
CA SER A 30 15.21 15.41 19.45
C SER A 30 15.68 13.99 19.13
N LEU A 31 14.74 13.14 18.73
CA LEU A 31 15.06 11.94 18.00
C LEU A 31 15.65 12.46 16.70
N SER A 32 16.98 12.37 16.58
CA SER A 32 17.63 12.37 15.28
C SER A 32 16.87 11.33 14.47
N ARG A 33 15.94 11.79 13.61
CA ARG A 33 15.28 10.95 12.62
C ARG A 33 16.45 10.25 11.95
N PRO A 34 16.62 8.92 12.07
CA PRO A 34 17.66 8.27 11.31
C PRO A 34 17.37 8.70 9.89
N ARG A 35 18.31 9.45 9.30
CA ARG A 35 18.27 9.83 7.90
C ARG A 35 17.95 8.51 7.24
N SER A 36 16.76 8.38 6.66
CA SER A 36 16.48 7.27 5.78
C SER A 36 17.58 7.40 4.76
N THR A 37 18.66 6.66 4.95
CA THR A 37 19.61 6.38 3.92
C THR A 37 18.68 5.77 2.90
N SER A 38 18.32 6.54 1.88
CA SER A 38 18.09 6.00 0.57
C SER A 38 19.40 5.32 0.23
N SER A 39 19.65 4.15 0.84
CA SER A 39 20.27 3.05 0.17
C SER A 39 19.48 3.01 -1.12
N THR A 40 20.06 3.59 -2.16
CA THR A 40 19.76 3.26 -3.53
C THR A 40 19.62 1.76 -3.50
N ASP A 41 18.38 1.32 -3.54
CA ASP A 41 17.99 -0.07 -3.39
C ASP A 41 18.54 -0.76 -4.63
N GLN A 42 19.81 -1.13 -4.56
CA GLN A 42 20.50 -2.00 -5.50
C GLN A 42 19.94 -3.45 -5.36
N GLY A 43 18.89 -3.64 -4.56
CA GLY A 43 18.20 -4.88 -4.30
C GLY A 43 16.96 -5.04 -5.18
N ASN A 44 17.20 -5.34 -6.46
CA ASN A 44 16.27 -6.03 -7.34
C ASN A 44 15.16 -5.17 -8.00
N ASN A 45 15.54 -4.49 -9.08
CA ASN A 45 14.59 -3.94 -10.04
C ASN A 45 13.73 -5.09 -10.64
N PHE A 46 12.52 -5.30 -10.12
CA PHE A 46 11.56 -6.27 -10.68
C PHE A 46 11.12 -5.90 -12.11
N PHE A 47 11.18 -4.61 -12.41
CA PHE A 47 10.90 -4.03 -13.72
C PHE A 47 12.20 -3.73 -14.46
N CYS A 48 12.23 -3.97 -15.77
CA CYS A 48 13.34 -3.52 -16.61
C CYS A 48 13.35 -1.99 -16.73
N GLU A 49 14.47 -1.42 -17.18
CA GLU A 49 14.61 0.04 -17.32
C GLU A 49 13.54 0.64 -18.23
N THR A 50 13.17 -0.05 -19.31
CA THR A 50 12.09 0.36 -20.22
C THR A 50 10.74 0.44 -19.52
N CYS A 51 10.38 -0.56 -18.70
CA CYS A 51 9.12 -0.54 -17.95
C CYS A 51 9.10 0.58 -16.91
N ASN A 52 10.23 0.83 -16.23
CA ASN A 52 10.35 1.97 -15.32
C ASN A 52 10.22 3.32 -16.06
N GLY A 53 10.73 3.40 -17.28
CA GLY A 53 10.55 4.56 -18.15
C GLY A 53 9.08 4.76 -18.53
N HIS A 54 8.39 3.70 -18.96
CA HIS A 54 6.97 3.74 -19.28
C HIS A 54 6.13 4.17 -18.08
N GLN A 55 6.40 3.66 -16.88
CA GLN A 55 5.71 4.05 -15.65
C GLN A 55 5.81 5.57 -15.40
N ARG A 56 7.00 6.16 -15.60
CA ARG A 56 7.20 7.62 -15.48
C ARG A 56 6.41 8.40 -16.54
N VAL A 57 6.42 7.94 -17.78
CA VAL A 57 5.70 8.58 -18.89
C VAL A 57 4.19 8.53 -18.64
N VAL A 58 3.65 7.37 -18.27
CA VAL A 58 2.22 7.20 -17.96
C VAL A 58 1.81 8.13 -16.83
N TYR A 59 2.59 8.20 -15.75
CA TYR A 59 2.31 9.10 -14.64
C TYR A 59 2.23 10.56 -15.09
N GLN A 60 3.23 11.02 -15.87
CA GLN A 60 3.26 12.38 -16.38
C GLN A 60 2.10 12.70 -17.33
N LEU A 61 1.72 11.76 -18.19
CA LEU A 61 0.62 11.98 -19.14
C LEU A 61 -0.73 12.06 -18.40
N LEU A 62 -0.97 11.14 -17.47
CA LEU A 62 -2.22 11.11 -16.71
C LEU A 62 -2.33 12.30 -15.74
N SER A 63 -1.21 12.75 -15.15
CA SER A 63 -1.23 13.87 -14.20
C SER A 63 -1.54 15.22 -14.87
N ASN A 64 -1.12 15.41 -16.14
CA ASN A 64 -1.30 16.66 -16.86
C ASN A 64 -2.52 16.66 -17.80
N TYR A 65 -3.34 15.60 -17.78
CA TYR A 65 -4.42 15.43 -18.76
C TYR A 65 -5.64 16.32 -18.46
N ILE A 66 -5.97 16.51 -17.18
CA ILE A 66 -7.14 17.28 -16.78
C ILE A 66 -6.70 18.74 -16.53
N PRO A 67 -7.29 19.72 -17.23
CA PRO A 67 -7.01 21.14 -17.02
C PRO A 67 -7.69 21.67 -15.74
N ASP A 68 -7.57 22.97 -15.48
CA ASP A 68 -8.20 23.59 -14.31
C ASP A 68 -9.74 23.62 -14.45
N GLU A 69 -10.46 23.63 -13.33
CA GLU A 69 -11.94 23.54 -13.31
C GLU A 69 -12.64 24.78 -13.92
N GLU A 70 -11.92 25.89 -14.06
CA GLU A 70 -12.43 27.14 -14.65
C GLU A 70 -12.39 27.14 -16.19
N ASP A 71 -11.69 26.19 -16.80
CA ASP A 71 -11.58 26.08 -18.25
C ASP A 71 -12.83 25.44 -18.87
N GLU A 72 -13.35 26.04 -19.94
CA GLU A 72 -14.53 25.54 -20.68
C GLU A 72 -14.34 24.11 -21.22
N SER A 73 -13.08 23.70 -21.41
CA SER A 73 -12.73 22.37 -21.91
C SER A 73 -12.69 21.28 -20.83
N TYR A 74 -12.71 21.64 -19.54
CA TYR A 74 -12.58 20.71 -18.42
C TYR A 74 -13.55 19.52 -18.52
N GLN A 75 -14.84 19.80 -18.74
CA GLN A 75 -15.87 18.77 -18.78
C GLN A 75 -15.62 17.76 -19.90
N ALA A 76 -15.18 18.21 -21.06
CA ALA A 76 -14.89 17.34 -22.19
C ALA A 76 -13.68 16.42 -21.92
N TYR A 77 -12.63 16.93 -21.27
CA TYR A 77 -11.48 16.11 -20.86
C TYR A 77 -11.87 15.14 -19.75
N TYR A 78 -12.67 15.57 -18.79
CA TYR A 78 -13.17 14.73 -17.70
C TYR A 78 -13.97 13.52 -18.22
N ASP A 79 -14.93 13.77 -19.11
CA ASP A 79 -15.78 12.72 -19.69
C ASP A 79 -14.97 11.72 -20.55
N ASN A 80 -13.84 12.16 -21.13
CA ASN A 80 -12.97 11.33 -21.97
C ASN A 80 -11.76 10.74 -21.23
N ALA A 81 -11.61 10.97 -19.93
CA ALA A 81 -10.43 10.56 -19.15
C ALA A 81 -10.17 9.06 -19.19
N ASP A 82 -11.23 8.24 -19.12
CA ASP A 82 -11.10 6.79 -19.19
C ASP A 82 -10.60 6.31 -20.56
N THR A 83 -11.06 6.95 -21.63
CA THR A 83 -10.64 6.63 -23.00
C THR A 83 -9.17 7.00 -23.20
N TYR A 84 -8.77 8.19 -22.75
CA TYR A 84 -7.38 8.63 -22.80
C TYR A 84 -6.46 7.70 -21.99
N LYS A 85 -6.88 7.31 -20.78
CA LYS A 85 -6.13 6.37 -19.94
C LYS A 85 -5.86 5.05 -20.67
N ARG A 86 -6.88 4.45 -21.31
CA ARG A 86 -6.70 3.20 -22.08
C ARG A 86 -5.71 3.37 -23.23
N GLN A 87 -5.77 4.48 -23.96
CA GLN A 87 -4.83 4.75 -25.05
C GLN A 87 -3.38 4.87 -24.55
N VAL A 88 -3.18 5.54 -23.41
CA VAL A 88 -1.87 5.67 -22.76
C VAL A 88 -1.35 4.31 -22.31
N GLU A 89 -2.19 3.48 -21.68
CA GLU A 89 -1.83 2.14 -21.22
C GLU A 89 -1.54 1.16 -22.36
N GLU A 90 -2.24 1.27 -23.50
CA GLU A 90 -1.99 0.47 -24.70
C GLU A 90 -0.65 0.84 -25.35
N ARG A 91 -0.32 2.14 -25.41
CA ARG A 91 0.93 2.64 -25.98
C ARG A 91 2.14 2.36 -25.09
N TYR A 92 1.97 2.50 -23.77
CA TYR A 92 3.04 2.37 -22.77
C TYR A 92 2.65 1.36 -21.70
N PRO A 93 2.82 0.05 -21.97
CA PRO A 93 2.50 -0.97 -20.99
C PRO A 93 3.37 -0.80 -19.73
N LEU A 94 2.71 -0.78 -18.56
CA LEU A 94 3.32 -0.59 -17.24
C LEU A 94 4.34 -1.69 -16.88
N ALA A 95 4.15 -2.88 -17.43
CA ALA A 95 5.05 -4.01 -17.26
C ALA A 95 4.98 -4.96 -18.46
N CYS A 96 6.14 -5.41 -18.94
CA CYS A 96 6.20 -6.46 -19.96
C CYS A 96 5.89 -7.83 -19.34
N LYS A 97 5.55 -8.82 -20.19
CA LYS A 97 5.21 -10.20 -19.75
C LYS A 97 6.28 -10.82 -18.83
N GLN A 98 7.56 -10.55 -19.10
CA GLN A 98 8.67 -11.05 -18.29
C GLN A 98 8.72 -10.41 -16.90
N CYS A 99 8.56 -9.08 -16.81
CA CYS A 99 8.54 -8.38 -15.53
C CYS A 99 7.30 -8.75 -14.71
N LEU A 100 6.14 -8.89 -15.34
CA LEU A 100 4.93 -9.37 -14.67
C LEU A 100 5.14 -10.76 -14.06
N GLY A 101 5.74 -11.69 -14.80
CA GLY A 101 6.07 -13.02 -14.28
C GLY A 101 6.92 -12.97 -13.01
N LYS A 102 8.00 -12.19 -13.03
CA LYS A 102 8.88 -12.00 -11.87
C LYS A 102 8.16 -11.40 -10.66
N VAL A 103 7.32 -10.38 -10.89
CA VAL A 103 6.54 -9.74 -9.82
C VAL A 103 5.54 -10.71 -9.22
N HIS A 104 4.82 -11.47 -10.04
CA HIS A 104 3.84 -12.46 -9.56
C HIS A 104 4.49 -13.58 -8.77
N GLU A 105 5.64 -14.08 -9.22
CA GLU A 105 6.41 -15.08 -8.48
C GLU A 105 6.83 -14.56 -7.11
N GLN A 106 7.41 -13.36 -7.06
CA GLN A 106 7.82 -12.74 -5.80
C GLN A 106 6.63 -12.53 -4.86
N LEU A 107 5.51 -12.04 -5.39
CA LEU A 107 4.28 -11.83 -4.62
C LEU A 107 3.75 -13.14 -4.06
N ALA A 108 3.79 -14.23 -4.84
CA ALA A 108 3.37 -15.55 -4.39
C ALA A 108 4.27 -16.06 -3.25
N GLN A 109 5.59 -15.93 -3.40
CA GLN A 109 6.56 -16.31 -2.36
C GLN A 109 6.33 -15.53 -1.06
N GLN A 110 6.16 -14.21 -1.15
CA GLN A 110 5.89 -13.36 0.03
C GLN A 110 4.56 -13.69 0.69
N ASN A 111 3.51 -13.91 -0.10
CA ASN A 111 2.21 -14.32 0.42
C ASN A 111 2.30 -15.64 1.17
N TYR A 112 3.05 -16.61 0.65
CA TYR A 112 3.26 -17.89 1.33
C TYR A 112 3.98 -17.72 2.68
N GLN A 113 5.05 -16.91 2.71
CA GLN A 113 5.79 -16.62 3.94
C GLN A 113 4.93 -15.92 4.99
N ILE A 114 4.14 -14.92 4.58
CA ILE A 114 3.26 -14.19 5.50
C ILE A 114 2.17 -15.12 6.03
N LYS A 115 1.52 -15.91 5.16
CA LYS A 115 0.46 -16.85 5.56
C LYS A 115 0.98 -17.90 6.54
N SER A 116 2.12 -18.51 6.26
CA SER A 116 2.74 -19.50 7.14
C SER A 116 3.17 -18.89 8.48
N SER A 117 3.79 -17.70 8.46
CA SER A 117 4.15 -16.97 9.68
C SER A 117 2.93 -16.63 10.53
N LEU A 118 1.85 -16.17 9.90
CA LEU A 118 0.61 -15.83 10.59
C LEU A 118 -0.04 -17.06 11.24
N LEU A 119 -0.08 -18.18 10.51
CA LEU A 119 -0.56 -19.45 11.04
C LEU A 119 0.26 -19.89 12.25
N ASN A 120 1.59 -19.87 12.13
CA ASN A 120 2.51 -20.24 13.22
C ASN A 120 2.32 -19.36 14.46
N ALA A 121 2.15 -18.05 14.27
CA ALA A 121 1.87 -17.12 15.36
C ALA A 121 0.54 -17.46 16.06
N THR A 122 -0.49 -17.81 15.28
CA THR A 122 -1.82 -18.16 15.79
C THR A 122 -1.79 -19.47 16.59
N LEU A 123 -1.13 -20.50 16.06
CA LEU A 123 -0.97 -21.80 16.74
C LEU A 123 -0.14 -21.69 18.02
N SER A 124 0.87 -20.82 18.02
CA SER A 124 1.71 -20.63 19.21
C SER A 124 0.95 -19.92 20.32
N LYS A 125 0.10 -18.95 19.95
CA LYS A 125 -0.81 -18.26 20.88
C LYS A 125 -1.82 -19.24 21.51
N SER A 126 -2.37 -20.18 20.74
CA SER A 126 -3.32 -21.17 21.29
C SER A 126 -2.65 -22.18 22.21
N ARG A 127 -1.34 -22.44 22.07
CA ARG A 127 -0.56 -23.34 22.95
C ARG A 127 -0.10 -22.70 24.26
N GLY A 128 -0.49 -21.45 24.54
CA GLY A 128 -0.05 -20.72 25.74
C GLY A 128 1.41 -20.25 25.69
N ILE A 129 2.11 -20.49 24.58
CA ILE A 129 3.47 -19.99 24.35
C ILE A 129 3.33 -18.52 23.92
N ARG A 130 3.74 -17.59 24.78
CA ARG A 130 3.85 -16.17 24.41
C ARG A 130 5.05 -15.98 23.48
N ILE A 131 4.83 -16.20 22.19
CA ILE A 131 5.77 -15.73 21.16
C ILE A 131 5.51 -14.23 21.01
N TYR A 132 6.44 -13.41 21.51
CA TYR A 132 6.45 -11.99 21.18
C TYR A 132 6.82 -11.87 19.70
N PRO A 133 5.91 -11.37 18.84
CA PRO A 133 6.26 -11.15 17.45
C PRO A 133 7.29 -10.02 17.42
N THR A 134 8.56 -10.35 17.20
CA THR A 134 9.49 -9.33 16.72
C THR A 134 8.99 -8.93 15.34
N ARG A 135 8.46 -7.72 15.20
CA ARG A 135 7.84 -7.20 13.97
C ARG A 135 8.93 -6.96 12.93
N LYS A 136 9.52 -8.04 12.41
CA LYS A 136 10.36 -8.00 11.22
C LYS A 136 9.40 -8.19 10.05
N TYR A 137 8.99 -7.09 9.44
CA TYR A 137 8.36 -7.17 8.13
C TYR A 137 9.31 -7.93 7.20
N PRO A 138 8.82 -8.84 6.34
CA PRO A 138 9.66 -9.44 5.32
C PRO A 138 10.22 -8.29 4.49
N THR A 139 11.51 -8.00 4.67
CA THR A 139 12.21 -7.02 3.86
C THR A 139 12.30 -7.61 2.45
N VAL A 140 11.59 -7.00 1.51
CA VAL A 140 11.91 -7.07 0.08
C VAL A 140 13.43 -6.83 -0.03
N GLY A 141 14.21 -7.88 -0.31
CA GLY A 141 15.68 -7.79 -0.36
C GLY A 141 16.45 -8.93 0.32
N ALA A 142 15.79 -9.86 1.02
CA ALA A 142 16.47 -10.97 1.70
C ALA A 142 16.31 -12.33 0.98
N TYR A 143 16.44 -12.37 -0.35
CA TYR A 143 16.58 -13.65 -1.08
C TYR A 143 17.97 -13.79 -1.71
N ASN A 144 18.69 -14.77 -1.17
CA ASN A 144 19.79 -15.53 -1.76
C ASN A 144 21.07 -14.80 -2.19
N SER A 145 21.97 -14.62 -1.22
CA SER A 145 23.40 -14.93 -1.44
C SER A 145 23.55 -16.44 -1.64
N VAL A 146 23.34 -16.93 -2.86
CA VAL A 146 24.00 -18.16 -3.29
C VAL A 146 25.47 -17.80 -3.42
N LYS A 147 26.27 -18.21 -2.43
CA LYS A 147 27.74 -18.15 -2.53
C LYS A 147 28.17 -19.14 -3.61
N CYS A 148 28.91 -18.65 -4.59
CA CYS A 148 29.83 -19.48 -5.38
C CYS A 148 30.92 -20.04 -4.47
#